data_AF-A0A534HUH8-F1
#
_entry.id   AF-A0A534HUH8-F1
#
_cell.length_a   1.000
_cell.length_b   1.000
_cell.length_c   1.000
_cell.angle_alpha   90.00
_cell.angle_beta   90.00
_cell.angle_gamma   90.00
#
_symmetry.space_group_name_H-M   'P 1'
#
loop_
_entity.id
_entity.type
_entity.pdbx_description
1 polymer ?
#
loop_
_entity_poly.entity_id
_entity_poly.type
_entity_poly.pdbx_seq_one_letter_code
_entity_poly.pdbx_strand_id
1 'polypeptide(L)' 'MKPAKDACVLRVPSIVLPEQDNLVFNPLHPDASKLQPVDHRSFSFDGGLL' A
#
# COMPACT_ATOMS: atom_id res chain seq x y z
N MET A 1 -15.93 -8.83 -15.89
CA MET A 1 -15.22 -9.26 -14.67
C MET A 1 -15.77 -8.44 -13.52
N LYS A 2 -16.43 -9.05 -12.52
CA LYS A 2 -16.92 -8.30 -11.34
C LYS A 2 -15.70 -7.89 -10.50
N PRO A 3 -15.58 -6.64 -10.03
CA PRO A 3 -14.47 -6.26 -9.14
C PRO A 3 -14.55 -7.11 -7.87
N ALA A 4 -13.40 -7.57 -7.37
CA ALA A 4 -13.31 -8.23 -6.07
C ALA A 4 -13.80 -7.24 -4.99
N LYS A 5 -14.88 -7.59 -4.28
CA LYS A 5 -15.59 -6.71 -3.34
C LYS A 5 -15.33 -7.04 -1.88
N ASP A 6 -14.51 -8.04 -1.59
CA ASP A 6 -14.48 -8.64 -0.26
C ASP A 6 -13.69 -7.80 0.75
N ALA A 7 -12.69 -7.03 0.29
CA ALA A 7 -11.90 -6.14 1.15
C ALA A 7 -11.37 -4.90 0.40
N CYS A 8 -11.24 -3.80 1.15
CA CYS A 8 -10.63 -2.55 0.68
C CYS A 8 -9.09 -2.60 0.72
N VAL A 9 -8.53 -3.33 1.70
CA VAL A 9 -7.11 -3.42 1.98
C VAL A 9 -6.74 -4.88 2.19
N LEU A 10 -5.68 -5.33 1.52
CA LEU A 10 -5.08 -6.65 1.72
C LEU A 10 -3.67 -6.47 2.28
N ARG A 11 -3.38 -7.17 3.38
CA ARG A 11 -2.04 -7.26 3.94
C ARG A 11 -1.30 -8.44 3.32
N VAL A 12 -0.11 -8.21 2.80
CA VAL A 12 0.71 -9.23 2.12
C VAL A 12 2.15 -9.17 2.65
N PRO A 13 2.86 -10.30 2.76
CA PRO A 13 4.25 -10.28 3.19
C PRO A 13 5.10 -9.52 2.17
N SER A 14 6.09 -8.76 2.66
CA SER A 14 7.09 -8.13 1.80
C SER A 14 8.10 -9.16 1.32
N ILE A 15 8.41 -9.16 0.02
CA ILE A 15 9.42 -10.07 -0.54
C ILE A 15 10.85 -9.64 -0.17
N VAL A 16 11.05 -8.36 0.15
CA VAL A 16 12.36 -7.79 0.50
C VAL A 16 12.71 -8.10 1.96
N LEU A 17 11.70 -7.99 2.84
CA LEU A 17 11.84 -8.27 4.27
C LEU A 17 10.60 -9.05 4.73
N PRO A 18 10.62 -10.39 4.71
CA PRO A 18 9.45 -11.25 4.95
C PRO A 18 8.75 -11.05 6.29
N GLU A 19 9.45 -10.54 7.31
CA GLU A 19 8.91 -10.23 8.63
C GLU A 19 8.07 -8.94 8.64
N GLN A 20 8.07 -8.18 7.54
CA GLN A 20 7.23 -7.00 7.35
C GLN A 20 6.16 -7.21 6.28
N ASP A 21 5.07 -6.47 6.43
CA ASP A 21 3.93 -6.51 5.52
C ASP A 21 3.86 -5.27 4.63
N ASN A 22 3.48 -5.48 3.37
CA ASN A 22 2.98 -4.45 2.49
C ASN A 22 1.45 -4.41 2.52
N LEU A 23 0.88 -3.28 2.09
CA LEU A 23 -0.56 -3.10 1.94
C LEU A 23 -0.93 -2.90 0.48
N VAL A 24 -1.91 -3.66 0.00
CA VAL A 24 -2.51 -3.49 -1.33
C VAL A 24 -3.90 -2.88 -1.16
N PHE A 25 -4.14 -1.75 -1.81
CA PHE A 25 -5.40 -1.04 -1.78
C PHE A 25 -6.21 -1.32 -3.04
N ASN A 26 -7.50 -1.62 -2.89
CA ASN A 26 -8.40 -1.81 -4.02
C ASN A 26 -9.19 -0.51 -4.30
N PRO A 27 -8.87 0.25 -5.36
CA PRO A 27 -9.54 1.53 -5.64
C PRO A 27 -11.01 1.37 -6.07
N LEU A 28 -11.44 0.16 -6.46
CA LEU A 28 -12.83 -0.12 -6.85
C LEU A 28 -13.72 -0.54 -5.68
N HIS A 29 -13.14 -0.70 -4.48
CA HIS A 29 -13.91 -1.01 -3.28
C HIS A 29 -14.66 0.25 -2.78
N PRO A 30 -15.93 0.14 -2.32
CA PRO A 30 -16.70 1.31 -1.86
C PRO A 30 -15.98 2.14 -0.77
N ASP A 31 -15.26 1.47 0.14
CA ASP A 31 -14.52 2.12 1.21
C ASP A 31 -13.22 2.80 0.76
N ALA A 32 -12.77 2.62 -0.49
CA ALA A 32 -11.57 3.30 -0.97
C ALA A 32 -11.71 4.83 -0.91
N SER A 33 -12.94 5.34 -1.08
CA SER A 33 -13.30 6.75 -0.93
C SER A 33 -13.04 7.32 0.48
N LYS A 34 -12.90 6.46 1.49
CA LYS A 34 -12.62 6.84 2.87
C LYS A 34 -11.11 6.98 3.14
N LEU A 35 -10.26 6.52 2.23
CA LEU A 35 -8.81 6.58 2.39
C LEU A 35 -8.32 7.99 2.06
N GLN A 36 -7.52 8.57 2.97
CA GLN A 36 -6.88 9.85 2.76
C GLN A 36 -5.40 9.74 3.18
N PRO A 37 -4.46 10.25 2.38
CA PRO A 37 -3.11 10.47 2.85
C PRO A 37 -3.15 11.40 4.06
N VAL A 38 -2.54 10.97 5.17
CA VAL A 38 -2.48 11.77 6.41
C VAL A 38 -1.28 12.71 6.44
N ASP A 39 -0.27 12.43 5.61
CA ASP A 39 0.95 13.21 5.53
C ASP A 39 1.61 13.04 4.16
N HIS A 40 2.34 14.07 3.74
CA HIS A 40 3.16 14.09 2.54
C HIS A 40 4.51 14.70 2.89
N ARG A 41 5.59 13.93 2.70
CA ARG A 41 6.95 14.43 2.86
C ARG A 41 7.73 14.31 1.57
N SER A 42 8.60 15.29 1.31
CA SER A 42 9.64 15.15 0.31
C SER A 42 10.64 14.08 0.78
N PHE A 43 11.04 13.19 -0.12
CA PHE A 43 12.00 12.15 0.17
C PHE A 43 13.11 12.18 -0.89
N SER A 44 14.36 12.29 -0.44
CA SER A 44 15.54 12.14 -1.29
C SER A 44 16.33 10.94 -0.76
N PHE A 45 16.30 9.84 -1.51
CA PHE A 45 17.18 8.71 -1.26
C PHE A 45 18.51 8.96 -1.95
N ASP A 46 19.58 9.04 -1.19
CA ASP A 46 20.92 9.13 -1.73
C ASP A 46 21.58 7.76 -1.63
N GLY A 47 21.69 7.08 -2.76
CA GLY A 47 22.10 5.68 -2.87
C GLY A 47 23.61 5.45 -2.86
N GLY A 48 24.40 6.46 -2.48
CA GLY A 48 25.85 6.34 -2.37
C GLY A 48 26.29 5.52 -1.15
N LEU A 49 26.14 4.20 -1.22
CA LEU A 49 26.86 3.27 -0.34
C LEU A 49 28.24 2.95 -0.97
N LEU A 50 29.31 3.21 -0.23
CA LEU A 50 30.53 2.39 -0.26
C LEU A 50 30.47 1.41 0.91
#